data_AF-A0A5C5G7G5-F1
#
_entry.id   AF-A0A5C5G7G5-F1
#
_cell.length_a   1.000
_cell.length_b   1.000
_cell.length_c   1.000
_cell.angle_alpha   90.00
_cell.angle_beta   90.00
_cell.angle_gamma   90.00
#
_symmetry.space_group_name_H-M   'P 1'
#
loop_
_entity.id
_entity.type
_entity.pdbx_description
1 polymer ?
#
loop_
_entity_poly.entity_id
_entity_poly.type
_entity_poly.pdbx_seq_one_letter_code
_entity_poly.pdbx_strand_id
1 'polypeptide(L)'
;MNGLMNVSEAQTMSSREIAELTGKEHDNVRRDILKMAQELSLNFEEKVLPSNGGRPSKVFLLDKENTLILISGYSIKMRAAIIRRWQELESQASKPSLPVPKTMGEALRLAADLWEEKERLALENKEMAPKADVYDRIIDRNNLYNATQVAQKFGQSAVWMNKQLEQFGVYNRSVKRGRVFQQWFVDKGYGIMRETETGHSQAMFFAEGEMWIIGKLTEEGLI
;
A
#
# COMPACT_ATOMS: atom_id res chain seq x y z
N MET A 1 -21.53 19.95 41.53
CA MET A 1 -21.54 18.53 41.96
C MET A 1 -22.67 17.86 41.20
N ASN A 2 -22.34 16.96 40.26
CA ASN A 2 -23.20 15.89 39.69
C ASN A 2 -22.48 15.37 38.43
N GLY A 3 -21.53 14.44 38.65
CA GLY A 3 -20.98 13.64 37.57
C GLY A 3 -22.01 12.59 37.18
N LEU A 4 -22.57 12.72 35.99
CA LEU A 4 -23.37 11.68 35.36
C LEU A 4 -22.48 10.45 35.18
N MET A 5 -22.68 9.42 36.00
CA MET A 5 -22.17 8.09 35.74
C MET A 5 -22.87 7.56 34.48
N ASN A 6 -22.21 7.68 33.34
CA ASN A 6 -22.50 6.85 32.17
C ASN A 6 -22.16 5.41 32.55
N VAL A 7 -23.14 4.70 33.12
CA VAL A 7 -23.13 3.24 33.14
C VAL A 7 -23.46 2.82 31.72
N SER A 8 -22.45 2.75 30.84
CA SER A 8 -22.61 2.06 29.57
C SER A 8 -22.99 0.63 29.88
N GLU A 9 -24.23 0.21 29.55
CA GLU A 9 -24.63 -1.19 29.62
C GLU A 9 -23.56 -2.02 28.89
N ALA A 10 -22.97 -2.98 29.58
CA ALA A 10 -21.93 -3.81 29.01
C ALA A 10 -22.49 -4.52 27.77
N GLN A 11 -21.91 -4.25 26.61
CA GLN A 11 -22.33 -4.87 25.36
C GLN A 11 -22.12 -6.38 25.46
N THR A 12 -23.21 -7.14 25.33
CA THR A 12 -23.19 -8.60 25.39
C THR A 12 -23.91 -9.19 24.19
N MET A 13 -23.59 -10.45 23.88
CA MET A 13 -24.26 -11.24 22.86
C MET A 13 -24.83 -12.51 23.49
N SER A 14 -26.08 -12.85 23.17
CA SER A 14 -26.70 -14.06 23.68
C SER A 14 -26.24 -15.31 22.92
N SER A 15 -26.25 -16.46 23.61
CA SER A 15 -25.94 -17.75 22.98
C SER A 15 -26.89 -18.10 21.82
N ARG A 16 -28.08 -17.51 21.76
CA ARG A 16 -29.05 -17.68 20.67
C ARG A 16 -28.69 -16.85 19.44
N GLU A 17 -28.26 -15.60 19.64
CA GLU A 17 -27.72 -14.78 18.55
C GLU A 17 -26.45 -15.40 17.97
N ILE A 18 -25.56 -15.95 18.82
CA ILE A 18 -24.37 -16.66 18.38
C ILE A 18 -24.75 -17.90 17.54
N ALA A 19 -25.77 -18.65 17.95
CA ALA A 19 -26.27 -19.81 17.21
C ALA A 19 -26.77 -19.41 15.82
N GLU A 20 -27.55 -18.32 15.73
CA GLU A 20 -28.06 -17.78 14.46
C GLU A 20 -26.94 -17.30 13.54
N LEU A 21 -25.97 -16.55 14.07
CA LEU A 21 -24.84 -16.02 13.29
C LEU A 21 -23.86 -17.11 12.81
N THR A 22 -23.72 -18.19 13.58
CA THR A 22 -22.78 -19.28 13.28
C THR A 22 -23.43 -20.47 12.54
N GLY A 23 -24.77 -20.51 12.48
CA GLY A 23 -25.53 -21.64 11.93
C GLY A 23 -25.43 -22.91 12.76
N LYS A 24 -24.95 -22.83 14.01
CA LYS A 24 -24.90 -23.98 14.94
C LYS A 24 -26.19 -24.10 15.73
N GLU A 25 -26.57 -25.32 16.06
CA GLU A 25 -27.65 -25.58 17.01
C GLU A 25 -27.40 -24.92 18.36
N HIS A 26 -28.43 -24.28 18.92
CA HIS A 26 -28.34 -23.51 20.17
C HIS A 26 -27.83 -24.35 21.36
N ASP A 27 -28.26 -25.61 21.45
CA ASP A 27 -27.79 -26.53 22.50
C ASP A 27 -26.30 -26.86 22.37
N ASN A 28 -25.77 -26.95 21.15
CA ASN A 28 -24.34 -27.14 20.93
C ASN A 28 -23.57 -25.89 21.36
N VAL A 29 -24.07 -24.69 21.04
CA VAL A 29 -23.46 -23.44 21.49
C VAL A 29 -23.45 -23.34 23.01
N ARG A 30 -24.55 -23.69 23.69
CA ARG A 30 -24.60 -23.72 25.17
C ARG A 30 -23.61 -24.70 25.77
N ARG A 31 -23.48 -25.91 25.18
CA ARG A 31 -22.49 -26.90 25.63
C ARG A 31 -21.06 -26.38 25.45
N ASP A 32 -20.77 -25.77 24.29
CA ASP A 32 -19.45 -25.22 23.98
C ASP A 32 -19.10 -24.06 24.93
N ILE A 33 -20.07 -23.23 25.32
CA ILE A 33 -19.89 -22.16 26.34
C ILE A 33 -19.53 -22.74 27.70
N LEU A 34 -20.24 -23.78 28.16
CA LEU A 34 -19.94 -24.43 29.45
C LEU A 34 -18.56 -25.08 29.45
N LYS A 35 -18.18 -25.72 28.34
CA LYS A 35 -16.85 -26.30 28.18
C LYS A 35 -15.77 -25.23 28.20
N MET A 36 -15.96 -24.14 27.45
CA MET A 36 -15.05 -22.98 27.46
C MET A 36 -14.93 -22.38 28.87
N ALA A 37 -16.05 -22.26 29.59
CA ALA A 37 -16.07 -21.77 30.97
C ALA A 37 -15.23 -22.65 31.89
N GLN A 38 -15.35 -23.97 31.78
CA GLN A 38 -14.55 -24.92 32.54
C GLN A 38 -13.05 -24.82 32.21
N GLU A 39 -12.70 -24.79 30.92
CA GLU A 39 -11.30 -24.73 30.48
C GLU A 39 -10.61 -23.41 30.89
N LEU A 40 -11.34 -22.30 30.91
CA LEU A 40 -10.83 -20.98 31.26
C LEU A 40 -11.09 -20.59 32.73
N SER A 41 -11.67 -21.49 33.53
CA SER A 41 -12.06 -21.21 34.92
C SER A 41 -12.97 -19.98 35.07
N LEU A 42 -13.88 -19.79 34.11
CA LEU A 42 -14.88 -18.71 34.09
C LEU A 42 -16.23 -19.20 34.60
N ASN A 43 -17.06 -18.26 35.06
CA ASN A 43 -18.43 -18.52 35.47
C ASN A 43 -19.39 -17.67 34.63
N PHE A 44 -20.33 -18.30 33.94
CA PHE A 44 -21.39 -17.60 33.21
C PHE A 44 -22.73 -17.90 33.86
N GLU A 45 -23.49 -16.84 34.13
CA GLU A 45 -24.86 -16.97 34.62
C GLU A 45 -25.81 -17.25 33.46
N GLU A 46 -26.69 -18.24 33.66
CA GLU A 46 -27.73 -18.56 32.70
C GLU A 46 -28.95 -17.68 32.95
N LYS A 47 -29.38 -16.96 31.91
CA LYS A 47 -30.58 -16.12 31.96
C LYS A 47 -31.73 -16.81 31.24
N VAL A 48 -32.93 -16.63 31.79
CA VAL A 48 -34.17 -17.11 31.15
C VAL A 48 -34.74 -15.96 30.34
N LEU A 49 -34.81 -16.12 29.03
CA LEU A 49 -35.50 -15.17 28.16
C LEU A 49 -36.93 -15.64 27.91
N PRO A 50 -37.93 -14.74 28.04
CA PRO A 50 -39.30 -15.03 27.65
C PRO A 50 -39.36 -15.29 26.13
N SER A 51 -40.14 -16.29 25.74
CA SER A 51 -40.39 -16.60 24.34
C SER A 51 -41.79 -16.13 23.96
N ASN A 52 -41.93 -15.45 22.83
CA ASN A 52 -43.24 -15.01 22.32
C ASN A 52 -44.05 -16.23 21.84
N GLY A 53 -44.78 -16.86 22.77
CA GLY A 53 -45.67 -18.00 22.49
C GLY A 53 -45.05 -19.39 22.67
N GLY A 54 -43.79 -19.48 23.15
CA GLY A 54 -43.07 -20.73 23.37
C GLY A 54 -42.61 -20.96 24.82
N ARG A 55 -41.94 -22.08 25.08
CA ARG A 55 -41.29 -22.32 26.38
C ARG A 55 -40.13 -21.31 26.57
N PRO A 56 -39.95 -20.77 27.79
CA PRO A 56 -38.83 -19.88 28.09
C PRO A 56 -37.50 -20.53 27.71
N SER A 57 -36.63 -19.76 27.04
CA SER A 57 -35.35 -20.25 26.56
C SER A 57 -34.25 -19.83 27.52
N LYS A 58 -33.44 -20.79 27.95
CA LYS A 58 -32.25 -20.52 28.75
C LYS A 58 -31.10 -20.10 27.84
N VAL A 59 -30.46 -18.97 28.13
CA VAL A 59 -29.36 -18.41 27.32
C VAL A 59 -28.21 -17.95 28.21
N PHE A 60 -27.01 -17.91 27.65
CA PHE A 60 -25.87 -17.23 28.25
C PHE A 60 -25.68 -15.88 27.57
N LEU A 61 -25.22 -14.87 28.33
CA LEU A 61 -24.78 -13.60 27.79
C LEU A 61 -23.26 -13.54 27.90
N LEU A 62 -22.59 -13.37 26.77
CA LEU A 62 -21.14 -13.29 26.68
C LEU A 62 -20.75 -11.86 26.34
N ASP A 63 -19.68 -11.36 26.95
CA ASP A 63 -19.04 -10.14 26.50
C ASP A 63 -18.33 -10.37 25.15
N LYS A 64 -17.74 -9.29 24.62
CA LYS A 64 -17.04 -9.32 23.34
C LYS A 64 -15.87 -10.33 23.33
N GLU A 65 -15.09 -10.40 24.41
CA GLU A 65 -13.91 -11.26 24.48
C GLU A 65 -14.29 -12.73 24.45
N ASN A 66 -15.19 -13.14 25.34
CA ASN A 66 -15.64 -14.53 25.43
C ASN A 66 -16.40 -14.98 24.18
N THR A 67 -17.13 -14.05 23.54
CA THR A 67 -17.75 -14.29 22.23
C THR A 67 -16.68 -14.59 21.18
N LEU A 68 -15.64 -13.76 21.06
CA LEU A 68 -14.56 -13.97 20.08
C LEU A 68 -13.77 -15.27 20.34
N ILE A 69 -13.49 -15.60 21.61
CA ILE A 69 -12.85 -16.87 21.98
C ILE A 69 -13.68 -18.05 21.47
N LEU A 70 -14.98 -18.07 21.78
CA LEU A 70 -15.90 -19.13 21.38
C LEU A 70 -15.96 -19.29 19.85
N ILE A 71 -16.15 -18.19 19.11
CA ILE A 71 -16.35 -18.23 17.64
C ILE A 71 -15.05 -18.60 16.91
N SER A 72 -13.90 -18.11 17.38
CA SER A 72 -12.59 -18.54 16.87
C SER A 72 -12.37 -20.05 17.09
N GLY A 73 -13.05 -20.61 18.10
CA GLY A 73 -13.20 -22.03 18.34
C GLY A 73 -13.81 -22.79 17.16
N TYR A 74 -14.86 -22.23 16.55
CA TYR A 74 -15.70 -22.91 15.55
C TYR A 74 -15.12 -22.88 14.14
N SER A 75 -14.50 -21.76 13.74
CA SER A 75 -13.93 -21.61 12.41
C SER A 75 -12.42 -21.81 12.44
N ILE A 76 -11.96 -22.99 11.98
CA ILE A 76 -10.53 -23.28 11.83
C ILE A 76 -9.84 -22.24 10.94
N LYS A 77 -10.52 -21.78 9.88
CA LYS A 77 -10.01 -20.72 8.99
C LYS A 77 -9.81 -19.40 9.74
N MET A 78 -10.79 -18.99 10.56
CA MET A 78 -10.70 -17.77 11.37
C MET A 78 -9.59 -17.87 12.41
N ARG A 79 -9.49 -19.02 13.09
CA ARG A 79 -8.42 -19.28 14.06
C ARG A 79 -7.04 -19.16 13.43
N ALA A 80 -6.84 -19.79 12.28
CA ALA A 80 -5.59 -19.71 11.53
C ALA A 80 -5.27 -18.29 11.05
N ALA A 81 -6.27 -17.51 10.65
CA ALA A 81 -6.10 -16.12 10.26
C ALA A 81 -5.65 -15.24 11.45
N ILE A 82 -6.27 -15.41 12.62
CA ILE A 82 -5.90 -14.69 13.86
C ILE A 82 -4.47 -15.04 14.26
N ILE A 83 -4.11 -16.32 14.28
CA ILE A 83 -2.74 -16.77 14.62
C ILE A 83 -1.71 -16.14 13.68
N ARG A 84 -1.94 -16.22 12.36
CA ARG A 84 -1.03 -15.63 11.37
C ARG A 84 -0.90 -14.12 11.54
N ARG A 85 -2.00 -13.42 11.82
CA ARG A 85 -1.98 -11.98 12.03
C ARG A 85 -1.16 -11.58 13.27
N TRP A 86 -1.27 -12.33 14.36
CA TRP A 86 -0.45 -12.10 15.54
C TRP A 86 1.03 -12.37 15.30
N GLN A 87 1.37 -13.48 14.63
CA GLN A 87 2.75 -13.77 14.23
C GLN A 87 3.33 -12.67 13.32
N GLU A 88 2.52 -12.14 12.41
CA GLU A 88 2.90 -11.00 11.57
C GLU A 88 3.18 -9.75 12.42
N LEU A 89 2.28 -9.40 13.35
CA LEU A 89 2.46 -8.25 14.24
C LEU A 89 3.68 -8.41 15.16
N GLU A 90 3.92 -9.61 15.69
CA GLU A 90 5.11 -9.94 16.47
C GLU A 90 6.37 -9.81 15.63
N SER A 91 6.36 -10.29 14.37
CA SER A 91 7.48 -10.13 13.45
C SER A 91 7.76 -8.67 13.09
N GLN A 92 6.70 -7.84 13.05
CA GLN A 92 6.80 -6.40 12.81
C GLN A 92 7.29 -5.66 14.06
N ALA A 93 6.86 -6.06 15.25
CA ALA A 93 7.33 -5.53 16.53
C ALA A 93 8.75 -6.00 16.88
N SER A 94 9.17 -7.17 16.37
CA SER A 94 10.51 -7.72 16.54
C SER A 94 11.49 -7.24 15.47
N LYS A 95 11.06 -6.43 14.48
CA LYS A 95 12.00 -5.64 13.70
C LYS A 95 12.72 -4.72 14.68
N PRO A 96 14.05 -4.62 14.66
CA PRO A 96 14.77 -3.80 15.61
C PRO A 96 14.35 -2.34 15.42
N SER A 97 13.43 -1.87 16.26
CA SER A 97 13.39 -0.46 16.60
C SER A 97 14.77 -0.15 17.16
N LEU A 98 15.39 0.92 16.67
CA LEU A 98 16.65 1.47 17.16
C LEU A 98 16.83 1.17 18.66
N PRO A 99 18.01 0.64 19.09
CA PRO A 99 18.22 0.26 20.48
C PRO A 99 17.81 1.44 21.37
N VAL A 100 16.71 1.27 22.13
CA VAL A 100 16.18 2.33 22.98
C VAL A 100 17.25 2.60 24.04
N PRO A 101 17.91 3.76 24.01
CA PRO A 101 19.01 4.04 24.92
C PRO A 101 18.48 4.03 26.35
N LYS A 102 19.09 3.26 27.24
CA LYS A 102 18.63 3.14 28.64
C LYS A 102 19.18 4.26 29.52
N THR A 103 20.20 4.96 29.04
CA THR A 103 20.85 6.08 29.71
C THR A 103 20.92 7.31 28.80
N MET A 104 20.97 8.50 29.40
CA MET A 104 21.13 9.76 28.67
C MET A 104 22.43 9.80 27.85
N GLY A 105 23.51 9.18 28.34
CA GLY A 105 24.78 9.08 27.62
C GLY A 105 24.71 8.23 26.36
N GLU A 106 24.00 7.09 26.41
CA GLU A 106 23.75 6.27 25.22
C GLU A 106 22.84 7.00 24.21
N ALA A 107 21.86 7.77 24.69
CA ALA A 107 20.95 8.52 23.82
C ALA A 107 21.68 9.60 23.01
N LEU A 108 22.59 10.31 23.65
CA LEU A 108 23.40 11.34 23.00
C LEU A 108 24.36 10.75 21.96
N ARG A 109 24.94 9.56 22.21
CA ARG A 109 25.79 8.86 21.24
C ARG A 109 24.99 8.39 20.03
N LEU A 110 23.86 7.72 20.24
CA LEU A 110 23.00 7.27 19.14
C LEU A 110 22.50 8.46 18.30
N ALA A 111 22.17 9.58 18.95
CA ALA A 111 21.77 10.79 18.25
C ALA A 111 22.90 11.35 17.37
N ALA A 112 24.15 11.30 17.83
CA ALA A 112 25.31 11.72 17.04
C ALA A 112 25.51 10.80 15.81
N ASP A 113 25.51 9.48 16.02
CA ASP A 113 25.68 8.49 14.94
C ASP A 113 24.60 8.65 13.86
N LEU A 114 23.34 8.86 14.26
CA LEU A 114 22.23 9.09 13.34
C LEU A 114 22.34 10.41 12.57
N TRP A 115 22.89 11.46 13.20
CA TRP A 115 23.13 12.74 12.55
C TRP A 115 24.21 12.63 11.48
N GLU A 116 25.32 11.96 11.78
CA GLU A 116 26.41 11.71 10.83
C GLU A 116 25.94 10.86 9.64
N GLU A 117 25.17 9.80 9.92
CA GLU A 117 24.59 8.95 8.87
C GLU A 117 23.63 9.73 7.97
N LYS A 118 22.78 10.59 8.56
CA LYS A 118 21.86 11.45 7.81
C LYS A 118 22.62 12.44 6.93
N GLU A 119 23.70 13.01 7.42
CA GLU A 119 24.55 13.93 6.65
C GLU A 119 25.24 13.21 5.49
N ARG A 120 25.74 12.00 5.71
CA ARG A 120 26.31 11.14 4.66
C ARG A 120 25.29 10.83 3.57
N LEU A 121 24.08 10.40 3.95
CA LEU A 121 22.99 10.12 3.00
C LEU A 121 22.53 11.38 2.26
N ALA A 122 22.56 12.55 2.91
CA ALA A 122 22.26 13.81 2.25
C ALA A 122 23.32 14.20 1.21
N LEU A 123 24.60 13.90 1.47
CA LEU A 123 25.68 14.08 0.51
C LEU A 123 25.55 13.12 -0.68
N GLU A 124 25.26 11.85 -0.42
CA GLU A 124 25.02 10.84 -1.48
C GLU A 124 23.79 11.22 -2.34
N ASN A 125 22.71 11.70 -1.72
CA ASN A 125 21.55 12.21 -2.45
C ASN A 125 21.86 13.47 -3.27
N LYS A 126 22.77 14.33 -2.82
CA LYS A 126 23.25 15.47 -3.61
C LYS A 126 24.09 15.02 -4.81
N GLU A 127 24.87 13.95 -4.67
CA GLU A 127 25.61 13.36 -5.80
C GLU A 127 24.68 12.65 -6.80
N MET A 128 23.53 12.15 -6.34
CA MET A 128 22.45 11.66 -7.20
C MET A 128 21.53 12.77 -7.76
N ALA A 129 21.58 14.01 -7.23
CA ALA A 129 20.76 15.14 -7.66
C ALA A 129 20.87 15.57 -9.13
N PRO A 130 21.99 15.45 -9.87
CA PRO A 130 21.99 15.77 -11.30
C PRO A 130 21.01 14.89 -12.09
N LYS A 131 20.63 13.72 -11.57
CA LYS A 131 19.58 12.88 -12.15
C LYS A 131 18.17 13.35 -11.81
N ALA A 132 17.94 14.16 -10.78
CA ALA A 132 16.61 14.64 -10.37
C ALA A 132 16.32 16.07 -10.84
N ASP A 133 17.32 16.93 -10.96
CA ASP A 133 17.16 18.33 -11.41
C ASP A 133 16.65 18.46 -12.85
N VAL A 134 16.93 17.47 -13.71
CA VAL A 134 16.35 17.41 -15.06
C VAL A 134 14.87 17.02 -15.01
N TYR A 135 14.44 16.28 -13.98
CA TYR A 135 13.07 15.78 -13.85
C TYR A 135 12.08 16.87 -13.46
N ASP A 136 12.45 17.78 -12.56
CA ASP A 136 11.54 18.83 -12.09
C ASP A 136 11.34 19.95 -13.11
N ARG A 137 12.27 20.14 -14.06
CA ARG A 137 12.15 21.19 -15.11
C ARG A 137 11.11 20.90 -16.19
N ILE A 138 10.52 19.70 -16.23
CA ILE A 138 9.80 19.19 -17.41
C ILE A 138 8.32 18.90 -17.15
N ILE A 139 7.83 19.12 -15.92
CA ILE A 139 6.44 18.82 -15.58
C ILE A 139 5.52 19.94 -16.10
N ASP A 140 5.17 19.85 -17.38
CA ASP A 140 3.98 20.46 -17.94
C ASP A 140 3.13 19.34 -18.57
N ARG A 141 2.24 18.75 -17.75
CA ARG A 141 1.56 17.46 -18.01
C ARG A 141 0.66 17.43 -19.24
N ASN A 142 0.42 18.58 -19.89
CA ASN A 142 -0.49 18.71 -21.02
C ASN A 142 0.19 19.07 -22.34
N ASN A 143 1.52 19.22 -22.37
CA ASN A 143 2.22 19.65 -23.59
C ASN A 143 2.79 18.45 -24.35
N LEU A 144 2.57 18.44 -25.67
CA LEU A 144 3.16 17.46 -26.58
C LEU A 144 4.43 18.07 -27.19
N TYR A 145 5.55 17.37 -27.08
CA TYR A 145 6.82 17.84 -27.62
C TYR A 145 7.19 17.07 -28.88
N ASN A 146 7.66 17.76 -29.92
CA ASN A 146 8.33 17.10 -31.05
C ASN A 146 9.82 16.89 -30.75
N ALA A 147 10.49 16.06 -31.54
CA ALA A 147 11.92 15.74 -31.35
C ALA A 147 12.83 17.00 -31.33
N THR A 148 12.46 18.07 -32.05
CA THR A 148 13.21 19.32 -32.03
C THR A 148 13.10 20.03 -30.69
N GLN A 149 11.88 20.12 -30.14
CA GLN A 149 11.63 20.76 -28.85
C GLN A 149 12.34 20.03 -27.70
N VAL A 150 12.31 18.70 -27.71
CA VAL A 150 13.06 17.89 -26.73
C VAL A 150 14.57 18.12 -26.88
N ALA A 151 15.10 18.13 -28.11
CA ALA A 151 16.54 18.34 -28.35
C ALA A 151 17.04 19.72 -27.90
N GLN A 152 16.23 20.76 -28.12
CA GLN A 152 16.57 22.14 -27.77
C GLN A 152 16.79 22.33 -26.27
N LYS A 153 16.11 21.57 -25.40
CA LYS A 153 16.31 21.62 -23.95
C LYS A 153 17.74 21.27 -23.51
N PHE A 154 18.47 20.53 -24.35
CA PHE A 154 19.86 20.11 -24.11
C PHE A 154 20.86 20.79 -25.05
N GLY A 155 20.44 21.82 -25.79
CA GLY A 155 21.29 22.50 -26.79
C GLY A 155 21.63 21.63 -28.00
N GLN A 156 20.88 20.55 -28.25
CA GLN A 156 21.12 19.60 -29.33
C GLN A 156 20.21 19.84 -30.53
N SER A 157 20.63 19.36 -31.71
CA SER A 157 19.83 19.45 -32.93
C SER A 157 18.77 18.34 -33.01
N ALA A 158 17.70 18.58 -33.76
CA ALA A 158 16.72 17.54 -34.07
C ALA A 158 17.36 16.32 -34.76
N VAL A 159 18.39 16.54 -35.59
CA VAL A 159 19.12 15.44 -36.25
C VAL A 159 19.79 14.54 -35.22
N TRP A 160 20.47 15.13 -34.24
CA TRP A 160 21.10 14.40 -33.15
C TRP A 160 20.07 13.59 -32.35
N MET A 161 18.94 14.22 -31.96
CA MET A 161 17.91 13.54 -31.17
C MET A 161 17.32 12.34 -31.92
N ASN A 162 17.01 12.51 -33.21
CA ASN A 162 16.46 11.41 -34.00
C ASN A 162 17.43 10.25 -34.18
N LYS A 163 18.74 10.52 -34.21
CA LYS A 163 19.78 9.48 -34.21
C LYS A 163 19.76 8.69 -32.90
N GLN A 164 19.65 9.35 -31.75
CA GLN A 164 19.59 8.66 -30.45
C GLN A 164 18.33 7.81 -30.32
N LEU A 165 17.16 8.35 -30.70
CA LEU A 165 15.89 7.63 -30.68
C LEU A 165 15.90 6.39 -31.60
N GLU A 166 16.60 6.45 -32.73
CA GLU A 166 16.79 5.30 -33.61
C GLU A 166 17.70 4.22 -33.00
N GLN A 167 18.75 4.64 -32.27
CA GLN A 167 19.62 3.74 -31.52
C GLN A 167 18.87 3.07 -30.36
N PHE A 168 18.01 3.82 -29.66
CA PHE A 168 17.16 3.32 -28.58
C PHE A 168 15.97 2.47 -29.05
N GLY A 169 15.82 2.27 -30.37
CA GLY A 169 14.74 1.45 -30.91
C GLY A 169 13.35 2.05 -30.71
N VAL A 170 13.25 3.37 -30.62
CA VAL A 170 11.97 4.09 -30.47
C VAL A 170 11.19 4.11 -31.78
N TYR A 171 11.89 4.18 -32.92
CA TYR A 171 11.26 4.24 -34.24
C TYR A 171 11.13 2.87 -34.90
N ASN A 172 10.02 2.68 -35.61
CA ASN A 172 9.74 1.51 -36.40
C ASN A 172 10.55 1.53 -37.70
N ARG A 173 11.61 0.71 -37.75
CA ARG A 173 12.53 0.59 -38.90
C ARG A 173 11.88 0.01 -40.16
N SER A 174 10.72 -0.63 -40.04
CA SER A 174 9.96 -1.13 -41.20
C SER A 174 9.32 0.00 -42.02
N VAL A 175 9.09 1.16 -41.40
CA VAL A 175 8.56 2.33 -42.07
C VAL A 175 9.71 3.15 -42.65
N LYS A 176 9.95 3.02 -43.96
CA LYS A 176 11.07 3.69 -44.65
C LYS A 176 10.87 5.21 -44.83
N ARG A 177 9.63 5.69 -44.75
CA ARG A 177 9.27 7.10 -44.93
C ARG A 177 8.48 7.57 -43.72
N GLY A 178 9.12 8.42 -42.91
CA GLY A 178 8.54 8.98 -41.69
C GLY A 178 9.08 8.33 -40.41
N ARG A 179 8.94 9.04 -39.30
CA ARG A 179 9.40 8.60 -37.97
C ARG A 179 8.18 8.13 -37.18
N VAL A 180 7.86 6.85 -37.32
CA VAL A 180 6.71 6.23 -36.64
C VAL A 180 7.20 5.52 -35.38
N PHE A 181 6.51 5.69 -34.26
CA PHE A 181 6.88 5.00 -33.02
C PHE A 181 6.66 3.50 -33.11
N GLN A 182 7.50 2.74 -32.43
CA GLN A 182 7.25 1.33 -32.14
C GLN A 182 6.05 1.17 -31.22
N GLN A 183 5.34 0.04 -31.34
CA GLN A 183 4.14 -0.23 -30.54
C GLN A 183 4.43 -0.18 -29.04
N TRP A 184 5.57 -0.71 -28.58
CA TRP A 184 5.96 -0.69 -27.16
C TRP A 184 6.07 0.73 -26.58
N PHE A 185 6.46 1.70 -27.40
CA PHE A 185 6.62 3.09 -26.97
C PHE A 185 5.26 3.78 -26.83
N VAL A 186 4.32 3.43 -27.71
CA VAL A 186 2.93 3.92 -27.66
C VAL A 186 2.16 3.25 -26.51
N ASP A 187 2.31 1.94 -26.31
CA ASP A 187 1.60 1.18 -25.26
C ASP A 187 1.97 1.65 -23.86
N LYS A 188 3.20 2.14 -23.66
CA LYS A 188 3.66 2.73 -22.40
C LYS A 188 3.20 4.17 -22.19
N GLY A 189 2.49 4.76 -23.15
CA GLY A 189 2.03 6.15 -23.08
C GLY A 189 3.16 7.16 -23.25
N TYR A 190 4.25 6.84 -23.95
CA TYR A 190 5.39 7.75 -24.13
C TYR A 190 5.23 8.68 -25.34
N GLY A 191 4.47 8.28 -26.35
CA GLY A 191 4.26 9.15 -27.51
C GLY A 191 3.08 8.76 -28.37
N ILE A 192 2.69 9.68 -29.25
CA ILE A 192 1.61 9.54 -30.23
C ILE A 192 2.02 10.10 -31.59
N MET A 193 1.34 9.63 -32.63
CA MET A 193 1.42 10.24 -33.96
C MET A 193 0.31 11.28 -34.10
N ARG A 194 0.65 12.52 -34.44
CA ARG A 194 -0.31 13.58 -34.79
C ARG A 194 -0.18 13.99 -36.24
N GLU A 195 -1.29 14.33 -36.87
CA GLU A 195 -1.27 14.98 -38.19
C GLU A 195 -1.05 16.48 -38.02
N THR A 196 -0.13 17.04 -38.81
CA THR A 196 0.05 18.48 -38.93
C THR A 196 -1.06 19.08 -39.78
N GLU A 197 -1.27 20.39 -39.68
CA GLU A 197 -2.22 21.13 -40.55
C GLU A 197 -1.93 20.96 -42.04
N THR A 198 -0.68 20.64 -42.37
CA THR A 198 -0.21 20.32 -43.73
C THR A 198 -0.43 18.86 -44.16
N GLY A 199 -1.08 18.05 -43.33
CA GLY A 199 -1.42 16.64 -43.62
C GLY A 199 -0.26 15.66 -43.45
N HIS A 200 0.83 16.05 -42.78
CA HIS A 200 1.96 15.15 -42.52
C HIS A 200 1.86 14.54 -41.12
N SER A 201 2.15 13.25 -40.99
CA SER A 201 2.20 12.59 -39.69
C SER A 201 3.51 12.91 -38.97
N GLN A 202 3.41 13.35 -37.72
CA GLN A 202 4.53 13.76 -36.87
C GLN A 202 4.50 13.00 -35.55
N ALA A 203 5.67 12.49 -35.15
CA ALA A 203 5.91 11.88 -33.85
C ALA A 203 5.96 12.95 -32.74
N MET A 204 5.09 12.80 -31.75
CA MET A 204 4.96 13.69 -30.59
C MET A 204 5.13 12.90 -29.29
N PHE A 205 5.89 13.44 -28.36
CA PHE A 205 6.19 12.86 -27.05
C PHE A 205 5.28 13.46 -25.99
N PHE A 206 4.76 12.61 -25.11
CA PHE A 206 4.19 13.04 -23.84
C PHE A 206 5.31 13.42 -22.86
N ALA A 207 4.94 14.05 -21.74
CA ALA A 207 5.87 14.34 -20.66
C ALA A 207 6.59 13.06 -20.20
N GLU A 208 5.86 11.97 -20.00
CA GLU A 208 6.41 10.67 -19.58
C GLU A 208 7.40 10.10 -20.61
N GLY A 209 7.14 10.30 -21.90
CA GLY A 209 8.06 9.86 -22.94
C GLY A 209 9.32 10.71 -23.03
N GLU A 210 9.19 12.02 -22.86
CA GLU A 210 10.33 12.92 -22.71
C GLU A 210 11.20 12.52 -21.51
N MET A 211 10.58 12.26 -20.36
CA MET A 211 11.28 11.78 -19.16
C MET A 211 12.05 10.49 -19.41
N TRP A 212 11.45 9.55 -20.12
CA TRP A 212 12.11 8.30 -20.49
C TRP A 212 13.32 8.55 -21.41
N ILE A 213 13.20 9.44 -22.40
CA ILE A 213 14.29 9.79 -23.31
C ILE A 213 15.46 10.36 -22.52
N ILE A 214 15.18 11.25 -21.56
CA ILE A 214 16.20 11.88 -20.73
C ILE A 214 16.91 10.86 -19.85
N GLY A 215 16.15 10.00 -19.16
CA GLY A 215 16.72 8.91 -18.37
C GLY A 215 17.67 8.06 -19.20
N LYS A 216 17.28 7.74 -20.44
CA LYS A 216 18.13 6.98 -21.37
C LYS A 216 19.37 7.74 -21.81
N LEU A 217 19.26 9.02 -22.14
CA LEU A 217 20.41 9.84 -22.52
C LEU A 217 21.42 9.99 -21.37
N THR A 218 20.95 10.16 -20.13
CA THR A 218 21.80 10.25 -18.94
C THR A 218 22.44 8.90 -18.60
N GLU A 219 21.72 7.79 -18.74
CA GLU A 219 22.28 6.43 -18.57
C GLU A 219 23.45 6.16 -19.54
N GLU A 220 23.34 6.63 -20.77
CA GLU A 220 24.37 6.49 -21.81
C GLU A 220 25.46 7.58 -21.74
N GLY A 221 25.38 8.51 -20.77
CA GLY A 221 26.36 9.61 -20.59
C GLY A 221 26.37 10.63 -21.74
N LEU A 222 25.26 10.78 -22.45
CA LEU A 222 25.12 11.68 -23.61
C LEU A 222 24.72 13.11 -23.22
N ILE A 223 24.15 13.29 -22.02
CA ILE A 223 23.78 14.57 -21.40
C ILE A 223 24.10 14.54 -19.91
#